data_AF-A0A5C3EHP8-F1
#
_entry.id   AF-A0A5C3EHP8-F1
#
_cell.length_a   1.000
_cell.length_b   1.000
_cell.length_c   1.000
_cell.angle_alpha   90.00
_cell.angle_beta   90.00
_cell.angle_gamma   90.00
#
_symmetry.space_group_name_H-M   'P 1'
#
loop_
_entity.id
_entity.type
_entity.pdbx_description
1 polymer ?
#
loop_
_entity_poly.entity_id
_entity_poly.type
_entity_poly.pdbx_seq_one_letter_code
_entity_poly.pdbx_strand_id
1 'polypeptide(L)'
;MASSGLLSPKNWPFKENGRVVHYNPDTSKPPSIRGVLHLSTRGKPAAHWQQLMDTFEIAYVVPNEISYFVHKAFDAARAEEIKQQLSTALQLAFPDKDSVEIILSPGELRNRCGTWIEFHTPYSNIPASFQTSELFHPILFDSVPEECKDDFIAALPRFLTNSLDPVNEIEVLDIWEVQQTSSYPSDWRYQGDIVALVCIKAALPADGSLESIADTWPGWFHFDEEYLIRMEYPAQYLEGDKKRHKLSSCFKLTCGVCGHAGHDATTISGDKRECEEGKRKRLEERERKRQRTSTHDQETGQATQVGQGSSRQNGPQGGTTQSTNGNGDGQKIEPLQSDVQVKTEPTA
;
A
#
# COMPACT_ATOMS: atom_id res chain seq x y z
N MET A 1 -4.37 -37.12 -0.70
CA MET A 1 -4.90 -35.80 -1.12
C MET A 1 -5.07 -34.97 0.13
N ALA A 2 -4.14 -34.05 0.40
CA ALA A 2 -4.24 -33.16 1.54
C ALA A 2 -5.37 -32.16 1.26
N SER A 3 -6.35 -32.11 2.15
CA SER A 3 -7.40 -31.09 2.13
C SER A 3 -6.74 -29.72 2.13
N SER A 4 -6.85 -29.01 1.00
CA SER A 4 -6.63 -27.57 0.90
C SER A 4 -7.60 -26.92 1.88
N GLY A 5 -7.16 -26.74 3.12
CA GLY A 5 -7.87 -25.97 4.13
C GLY A 5 -7.99 -24.56 3.60
N LEU A 6 -9.10 -24.30 2.91
CA LEU A 6 -9.45 -22.98 2.41
C LEU A 6 -9.25 -21.99 3.55
N LEU A 7 -8.42 -20.99 3.30
CA LEU A 7 -8.16 -19.86 4.18
C LEU A 7 -9.50 -19.22 4.53
N SER A 8 -10.10 -19.64 5.64
CA SER A 8 -11.33 -19.03 6.14
C SER A 8 -11.00 -17.62 6.63
N PRO A 9 -11.83 -16.60 6.34
CA PRO A 9 -11.69 -15.25 6.88
C PRO A 9 -11.58 -15.20 8.42
N LYS A 10 -11.99 -16.29 9.10
CA LYS A 10 -11.93 -16.46 10.56
C LYS A 10 -10.52 -16.74 11.10
N ASN A 11 -9.55 -17.09 10.26
CA ASN A 11 -8.17 -17.38 10.66
C ASN A 11 -7.22 -16.19 10.48
N TRP A 12 -7.78 -14.97 10.45
CA TRP A 12 -7.06 -13.73 10.12
C TRP A 12 -6.94 -12.83 11.35
N PRO A 13 -5.81 -12.10 11.55
CA PRO A 13 -4.55 -12.16 10.80
C PRO A 13 -3.70 -13.40 11.10
N PHE A 14 -2.90 -13.86 10.13
CA PHE A 14 -1.86 -14.88 10.36
C PHE A 14 -0.47 -14.24 10.39
N LYS A 15 0.46 -14.86 11.13
CA LYS A 15 1.86 -14.43 11.19
C LYS A 15 2.74 -15.33 10.32
N GLU A 16 3.48 -14.75 9.39
CA GLU A 16 4.52 -15.39 8.59
C GLU A 16 5.85 -14.71 8.88
N ASN A 17 6.87 -15.47 9.28
CA ASN A 17 8.20 -14.91 9.61
C ASN A 17 8.15 -13.72 10.59
N GLY A 18 7.21 -13.76 11.55
CA GLY A 18 7.00 -12.71 12.54
C GLY A 18 6.18 -11.51 12.05
N ARG A 19 5.82 -11.44 10.76
CA ARG A 19 5.03 -10.35 10.17
C ARG A 19 3.57 -10.74 10.00
N VAL A 20 2.67 -9.76 10.09
CA VAL A 20 1.24 -9.96 9.82
C VAL A 20 1.01 -9.98 8.31
N VAL A 21 0.32 -11.01 7.82
CA VAL A 21 0.03 -11.17 6.39
C VAL A 21 -1.47 -11.30 6.18
N HIS A 22 -1.99 -10.54 5.21
CA HIS A 22 -3.41 -10.52 4.85
C HIS A 22 -3.57 -10.82 3.36
N TYR A 23 -4.36 -11.83 3.02
CA TYR A 23 -4.66 -12.17 1.63
C TYR A 23 -5.86 -11.37 1.12
N ASN A 24 -5.93 -11.12 -0.19
CA ASN A 24 -7.18 -10.74 -0.83
C ASN A 24 -8.19 -11.92 -0.68
N PRO A 25 -9.46 -11.68 -0.30
CA PRO A 25 -10.45 -12.74 -0.12
C PRO A 25 -10.73 -13.55 -1.40
N ASP A 26 -10.60 -12.95 -2.59
CA ASP A 26 -10.71 -13.72 -3.85
C ASP A 26 -9.36 -14.33 -4.24
N THR A 27 -9.05 -15.47 -3.61
CA THR A 27 -7.92 -16.33 -4.02
C THR A 27 -8.28 -17.30 -5.15
N SER A 28 -9.52 -17.25 -5.66
CA SER A 28 -10.03 -18.24 -6.63
C SER A 28 -9.51 -18.01 -8.05
N LYS A 29 -9.03 -16.80 -8.35
CA LYS A 29 -8.47 -16.43 -9.65
C LYS A 29 -7.08 -15.83 -9.48
N PRO A 30 -6.07 -16.30 -10.25
CA PRO A 30 -4.80 -15.61 -10.32
C PRO A 30 -4.94 -14.28 -11.10
N PRO A 31 -4.07 -13.30 -10.81
CA PRO A 31 -3.04 -13.37 -9.79
C PRO A 31 -3.61 -13.19 -8.37
N SER A 32 -3.11 -13.97 -7.42
CA SER A 32 -3.46 -13.77 -6.00
C SER A 32 -2.60 -12.67 -5.41
N ILE A 33 -3.21 -11.76 -4.66
CA ILE A 33 -2.57 -10.59 -4.06
C ILE A 33 -2.66 -10.70 -2.53
N ARG A 34 -1.62 -10.24 -1.83
CA ARG A 34 -1.60 -10.14 -0.36
C ARG A 34 -0.83 -8.91 0.10
N GLY A 35 -1.18 -8.40 1.28
CA GLY A 35 -0.42 -7.38 2.01
C GLY A 35 0.43 -8.01 3.10
N VAL A 36 1.67 -7.55 3.23
CA VAL A 36 2.60 -7.91 4.31
C VAL A 36 2.87 -6.66 5.15
N LEU A 37 2.45 -6.67 6.41
CA LEU A 37 2.65 -5.55 7.33
C LEU A 37 4.10 -5.48 7.78
N HIS A 38 4.75 -4.35 7.52
CA HIS A 38 6.12 -4.05 7.96
C HIS A 38 6.15 -3.23 9.24
N LEU A 39 5.27 -2.23 9.33
CA LEU A 39 5.21 -1.32 10.45
C LEU A 39 3.76 -1.21 10.91
N SER A 40 3.54 -1.23 12.23
CA SER A 40 2.30 -0.77 12.83
C SER A 40 2.59 -0.09 14.16
N THR A 41 2.26 1.20 14.27
CA THR A 41 2.53 1.99 15.49
C THR A 41 1.62 1.58 16.66
N ARG A 42 0.50 0.90 16.38
CA ARG A 42 -0.47 0.42 17.37
C ARG A 42 -0.25 -1.04 17.78
N GLY A 43 0.80 -1.68 17.27
CA GLY A 43 1.10 -3.10 17.50
C GLY A 43 0.14 -4.08 16.81
N LYS A 44 -0.86 -3.57 16.08
CA LYS A 44 -1.83 -4.32 15.27
C LYS A 44 -2.31 -3.43 14.11
N PRO A 45 -2.66 -4.01 12.95
CA PRO A 45 -3.29 -3.28 11.86
C PRO A 45 -4.39 -2.33 12.34
N ALA A 46 -4.31 -1.06 11.96
CA ALA A 46 -5.36 -0.08 12.20
C ALA A 46 -6.54 -0.27 11.25
N ALA A 47 -6.31 -0.83 10.06
CA ALA A 47 -7.36 -1.23 9.13
C ALA A 47 -7.12 -2.61 8.52
N HIS A 48 -8.18 -3.23 8.00
CA HIS A 48 -8.01 -4.44 7.21
C HIS A 48 -7.37 -4.11 5.86
N TRP A 49 -6.35 -4.87 5.49
CA TRP A 49 -5.69 -4.82 4.17
C TRP A 49 -6.68 -4.69 3.00
N GLN A 50 -7.74 -5.49 2.97
CA GLN A 50 -8.70 -5.42 1.86
C GLN A 50 -9.41 -4.06 1.80
N GLN A 51 -9.81 -3.51 2.94
CA GLN A 51 -10.43 -2.18 2.98
C GLN A 51 -9.48 -1.10 2.46
N LEU A 52 -8.17 -1.24 2.72
CA LEU A 52 -7.16 -0.34 2.16
C LEU A 52 -7.09 -0.46 0.64
N MET A 53 -6.99 -1.69 0.11
CA MET A 53 -6.89 -1.91 -1.33
C MET A 53 -8.15 -1.50 -2.09
N ASP A 54 -9.33 -1.76 -1.52
CA ASP A 54 -10.61 -1.34 -2.09
C ASP A 54 -10.59 0.18 -2.35
N THR A 55 -9.97 0.99 -1.49
CA THR A 55 -9.90 2.45 -1.71
C THR A 55 -9.14 2.88 -2.96
N PHE A 56 -8.22 2.06 -3.46
CA PHE A 56 -7.44 2.34 -4.67
C PHE A 56 -8.08 1.72 -5.92
N GLU A 57 -8.66 0.52 -5.80
CA GLU A 57 -9.38 -0.14 -6.90
C GLU A 57 -10.66 0.63 -7.31
N ILE A 58 -11.28 1.30 -6.34
CA ILE A 58 -12.41 2.21 -6.52
C ILE A 58 -12.09 3.42 -7.44
N ALA A 59 -10.82 3.72 -7.76
CA ALA A 59 -10.52 4.82 -8.67
C ALA A 59 -10.99 4.59 -10.12
N TYR A 60 -11.23 3.33 -10.53
CA TYR A 60 -11.62 2.97 -11.91
C TYR A 60 -13.09 2.56 -12.06
N VAL A 61 -13.74 2.17 -10.96
CA VAL A 61 -15.17 1.91 -10.91
C VAL A 61 -15.73 3.04 -10.10
N VAL A 62 -16.61 3.87 -10.66
CA VAL A 62 -17.33 4.89 -9.88
C VAL A 62 -17.82 4.16 -8.61
N PRO A 63 -17.30 4.44 -7.40
CA PRO A 63 -17.55 3.64 -6.17
C PRO A 63 -19.04 3.45 -5.88
N ASN A 64 -19.78 4.38 -6.47
CA ASN A 64 -21.17 4.67 -6.35
C ASN A 64 -21.99 3.96 -7.41
N GLU A 65 -21.39 3.25 -8.36
CA GLU A 65 -22.07 2.66 -9.50
C GLU A 65 -22.21 1.14 -9.37
N ILE A 66 -23.46 0.70 -9.31
CA ILE A 66 -23.81 -0.72 -9.49
C ILE A 66 -24.49 -0.84 -10.84
N SER A 67 -23.98 -1.71 -11.71
CA SER A 67 -24.55 -1.94 -13.04
C SER A 67 -24.87 -3.41 -13.27
N TYR A 68 -26.04 -3.70 -13.83
CA TYR A 68 -26.39 -5.04 -14.30
C TYR A 68 -27.16 -5.01 -15.61
N PHE A 69 -26.98 -6.06 -16.41
CA PHE A 69 -27.61 -6.20 -17.72
C PHE A 69 -28.85 -7.09 -17.65
N VAL A 70 -29.99 -6.57 -18.09
CA VAL A 70 -31.22 -7.34 -18.28
C VAL A 70 -31.35 -7.68 -19.76
N HIS A 71 -31.51 -8.97 -20.09
CA HIS A 71 -31.74 -9.47 -21.46
C HIS A 71 -33.16 -9.16 -21.98
N LYS A 72 -33.65 -7.94 -21.73
CA LYS A 72 -34.92 -7.43 -22.19
C LYS A 72 -34.74 -5.93 -22.46
N ALA A 73 -35.03 -5.52 -23.69
CA ALA A 73 -35.09 -4.10 -24.03
C ALA A 73 -36.40 -3.51 -23.48
N PHE A 74 -36.31 -2.36 -22.83
CA PHE A 74 -37.45 -1.58 -22.40
C PHE A 74 -37.67 -0.41 -23.36
N ASP A 75 -38.92 -0.12 -23.69
CA ASP A 75 -39.28 1.16 -24.27
C ASP A 75 -39.19 2.27 -23.20
N ALA A 76 -39.25 3.54 -23.64
CA ALA A 76 -39.09 4.68 -22.76
C ALA A 76 -40.14 4.73 -21.64
N ALA A 77 -41.40 4.39 -21.93
CA ALA A 77 -42.47 4.43 -20.93
C ALA A 77 -42.25 3.36 -19.85
N ARG A 78 -41.86 2.15 -20.27
CA ARG A 78 -41.55 1.07 -19.34
C ARG A 78 -40.27 1.33 -18.54
N ALA A 79 -39.27 1.97 -19.15
CA ALA A 79 -38.05 2.35 -18.46
C ALA A 79 -38.33 3.33 -17.31
N GLU A 80 -39.17 4.35 -17.55
CA GLU A 80 -39.55 5.30 -16.49
C GLU A 80 -40.37 4.65 -15.37
N GLU A 81 -41.29 3.74 -15.71
CA GLU A 81 -42.03 2.97 -14.71
C GLU A 81 -41.09 2.14 -13.81
N ILE A 82 -40.12 1.45 -14.42
CA ILE A 82 -39.12 0.66 -13.70
C ILE A 82 -38.25 1.57 -12.82
N LYS A 83 -37.80 2.71 -13.35
CA LYS A 83 -37.02 3.70 -12.61
C LYS A 83 -37.75 4.17 -11.36
N GLN A 84 -39.02 4.52 -11.47
CA GLN A 84 -39.85 4.93 -10.34
C GLN A 84 -40.03 3.80 -9.30
N GLN A 85 -40.27 2.57 -9.76
CA GLN A 85 -40.42 1.41 -8.88
C GLN A 85 -39.13 1.11 -8.11
N LEU A 86 -37.99 1.12 -8.79
CA LEU A 86 -36.67 0.91 -8.16
C LEU A 86 -36.33 2.03 -7.18
N SER A 87 -36.57 3.29 -7.54
CA SER A 87 -36.35 4.44 -6.65
C SER A 87 -37.21 4.32 -5.38
N THR A 88 -38.50 3.97 -5.53
CA THR A 88 -39.40 3.75 -4.39
C THR A 88 -38.93 2.59 -3.50
N ALA A 89 -38.51 1.47 -4.11
CA ALA A 89 -38.01 0.32 -3.37
C ALA A 89 -36.74 0.65 -2.59
N LEU A 90 -35.81 1.40 -3.18
CA LEU A 90 -34.57 1.84 -2.53
C LEU A 90 -34.85 2.80 -1.36
N GLN A 91 -35.75 3.77 -1.54
CA GLN A 91 -36.12 4.69 -0.46
C GLN A 91 -36.79 3.96 0.71
N LEU A 92 -37.59 2.93 0.44
CA LEU A 92 -38.23 2.11 1.48
C LEU A 92 -37.21 1.22 2.20
N ALA A 93 -36.23 0.68 1.48
CA ALA A 93 -35.18 -0.17 2.06
C ALA A 93 -34.16 0.63 2.86
N PHE A 94 -33.89 1.88 2.46
CA PHE A 94 -32.86 2.74 3.04
C PHE A 94 -33.42 4.14 3.33
N PRO A 95 -34.30 4.28 4.33
CA PRO A 95 -35.01 5.55 4.58
C PRO A 95 -34.10 6.69 5.01
N ASP A 96 -32.94 6.38 5.61
CA ASP A 96 -31.97 7.36 6.12
C ASP A 96 -30.87 7.71 5.11
N LYS A 97 -31.05 7.34 3.83
CA LYS A 97 -30.07 7.53 2.76
C LYS A 97 -30.58 8.51 1.71
N ASP A 98 -29.65 9.20 1.06
CA ASP A 98 -29.93 10.12 -0.03
C ASP A 98 -30.45 9.37 -1.27
N SER A 99 -31.15 10.07 -2.16
CA SER A 99 -31.70 9.45 -3.38
C SER A 99 -30.58 8.93 -4.29
N VAL A 100 -30.71 7.68 -4.72
CA VAL A 100 -29.86 7.06 -5.74
C VAL A 100 -30.35 7.48 -7.13
N GLU A 101 -29.45 7.92 -8.00
CA GLU A 101 -29.74 8.15 -9.42
C GLU A 101 -29.77 6.81 -10.16
N ILE A 102 -30.81 6.59 -10.96
CA ILE A 102 -31.01 5.34 -11.68
C ILE A 102 -31.06 5.63 -13.17
N ILE A 103 -30.19 4.98 -13.94
CA ILE A 103 -30.08 5.11 -15.39
C ILE A 103 -30.43 3.78 -16.04
N LEU A 104 -31.35 3.81 -17.00
CA LEU A 104 -31.69 2.67 -17.83
C LEU A 104 -31.28 2.99 -19.26
N SER A 105 -30.31 2.25 -19.79
CA SER A 105 -29.77 2.49 -21.13
C SER A 105 -29.85 1.21 -22.00
N PRO A 106 -30.28 1.31 -23.27
CA PRO A 106 -30.24 0.16 -24.18
C PRO A 106 -28.79 -0.26 -24.43
N GLY A 107 -28.53 -1.56 -24.48
CA GLY A 107 -27.18 -2.08 -24.70
C GLY A 107 -27.15 -3.50 -25.24
N GLU A 108 -25.94 -4.01 -25.42
CA GLU A 108 -25.69 -5.36 -25.91
C GLU A 108 -24.63 -6.06 -25.05
N LEU A 109 -24.91 -7.30 -24.63
CA LEU A 109 -23.97 -8.13 -23.90
C LEU A 109 -23.95 -9.54 -24.50
N ARG A 110 -22.78 -9.98 -24.97
CA ARG A 110 -22.57 -11.29 -25.60
C ARG A 110 -23.55 -11.56 -26.76
N ASN A 111 -23.65 -10.61 -27.69
CA ASN A 111 -24.51 -10.67 -28.88
C ASN A 111 -26.01 -10.75 -28.56
N ARG A 112 -26.44 -10.23 -27.41
CA ARG A 112 -27.84 -10.16 -27.00
C ARG A 112 -28.20 -8.73 -26.63
N CYS A 113 -29.21 -8.17 -27.31
CA CYS A 113 -29.77 -6.87 -26.97
C CYS A 113 -30.51 -6.91 -25.62
N GLY A 114 -30.49 -5.80 -24.91
CA GLY A 114 -31.10 -5.67 -23.60
C GLY A 114 -31.01 -4.24 -23.06
N THR A 115 -31.12 -4.11 -21.74
CA THR A 115 -31.04 -2.83 -21.04
C THR A 115 -30.08 -2.96 -19.87
N TRP A 116 -29.11 -2.05 -19.80
CA TRP A 116 -28.30 -1.82 -18.60
C TRP A 116 -29.13 -1.05 -17.59
N ILE A 117 -29.04 -1.46 -16.32
CA ILE A 117 -29.60 -0.73 -15.19
C ILE A 117 -28.43 -0.35 -14.30
N GLU A 118 -28.17 0.95 -14.23
CA GLU A 118 -27.07 1.58 -13.51
C GLU A 118 -27.64 2.36 -12.32
N PHE A 119 -27.02 2.20 -11.15
CA PHE A 119 -27.38 2.86 -9.91
C PHE A 119 -26.21 3.72 -9.48
N HIS A 120 -26.35 5.04 -9.53
CA HIS A 120 -25.37 6.01 -9.05
C HIS A 120 -25.77 6.50 -7.66
N THR A 121 -25.08 5.99 -6.66
CA THR A 121 -25.33 6.21 -5.24
C THR A 121 -24.53 7.40 -4.73
N PRO A 122 -25.12 8.45 -4.11
CA PRO A 122 -24.33 9.54 -3.54
C PRO A 122 -23.21 9.06 -2.59
N TYR A 123 -22.07 9.75 -2.53
CA TYR A 123 -20.96 9.39 -1.65
C TYR A 123 -21.36 9.30 -0.17
N SER A 124 -22.31 10.15 0.26
CA SER A 124 -22.93 10.13 1.59
C SER A 124 -23.62 8.81 1.94
N ASN A 125 -24.03 8.04 0.93
CA ASN A 125 -24.68 6.76 1.14
C ASN A 125 -23.70 5.61 1.35
N ILE A 126 -22.49 5.74 0.84
CA ILE A 126 -21.44 4.73 0.99
C ILE A 126 -20.80 4.91 2.37
N PRO A 127 -20.73 3.85 3.19
CA PRO A 127 -19.96 3.91 4.41
C PRO A 127 -18.53 4.32 4.06
N ALA A 128 -17.99 5.33 4.75
CA ALA A 128 -16.56 5.63 4.66
C ALA A 128 -15.78 4.32 4.80
N SER A 129 -14.78 4.12 3.93
CA SER A 129 -13.96 2.89 3.88
C SER A 129 -13.38 2.51 5.25
N PHE A 130 -13.24 3.50 6.14
CA PHE A 130 -12.96 3.32 7.56
C PHE A 130 -14.09 3.91 8.40
N GLN A 131 -14.80 3.07 9.16
CA GLN A 131 -15.76 3.51 10.19
C GLN A 131 -15.01 3.97 11.44
N THR A 132 -14.26 5.06 11.33
CA THR A 132 -13.43 5.59 12.42
C THR A 132 -13.74 7.05 12.67
N SER A 133 -13.67 7.47 13.93
CA SER A 133 -13.72 8.89 14.29
C SER A 133 -12.43 9.63 13.93
N GLU A 134 -11.36 8.89 13.66
CA GLU A 134 -10.08 9.40 13.18
C GLU A 134 -10.08 9.52 11.66
N LEU A 135 -9.34 10.51 11.14
CA LEU A 135 -9.21 10.78 9.72
C LEU A 135 -8.12 9.92 9.11
N PHE A 136 -8.51 8.75 8.62
CA PHE A 136 -7.59 7.83 7.97
C PHE A 136 -7.49 8.11 6.48
N HIS A 137 -6.27 8.15 5.97
CA HIS A 137 -5.99 8.31 4.56
C HIS A 137 -4.95 7.29 4.10
N PRO A 138 -5.27 6.42 3.15
CA PRO A 138 -4.28 5.50 2.60
C PRO A 138 -3.52 6.19 1.46
N ILE A 139 -2.23 5.87 1.35
CA ILE A 139 -1.32 6.37 0.32
C ILE A 139 -0.63 5.15 -0.30
N LEU A 140 -0.80 4.98 -1.60
CA LEU A 140 -0.12 3.97 -2.40
C LEU A 140 1.13 4.59 -3.03
N PHE A 141 2.25 3.94 -2.82
CA PHE A 141 3.52 4.23 -3.47
C PHE A 141 3.77 3.16 -4.53
N ASP A 142 3.64 3.55 -5.79
CA ASP A 142 3.79 2.68 -6.96
C ASP A 142 5.23 2.78 -7.50
N SER A 143 5.70 1.65 -8.03
CA SER A 143 6.99 1.51 -8.73
C SER A 143 8.21 1.74 -7.83
N VAL A 144 8.12 1.35 -6.56
CA VAL A 144 9.23 1.34 -5.60
C VAL A 144 10.16 0.16 -5.91
N PRO A 145 11.43 0.39 -6.31
CA PRO A 145 12.35 -0.68 -6.69
C PRO A 145 12.67 -1.64 -5.56
N GLU A 146 12.85 -2.92 -5.89
CA GLU A 146 13.10 -3.97 -4.90
C GLU A 146 14.44 -3.75 -4.16
N GLU A 147 15.45 -3.25 -4.87
CA GLU A 147 16.80 -2.98 -4.34
C GLU A 147 16.84 -1.92 -3.23
N CYS A 148 15.84 -1.03 -3.16
CA CYS A 148 15.79 0.05 -2.17
C CYS A 148 14.54 -0.01 -1.28
N LYS A 149 13.73 -1.07 -1.42
CA LYS A 149 12.45 -1.24 -0.73
C LYS A 149 12.56 -1.09 0.79
N ASP A 150 13.51 -1.78 1.42
CA ASP A 150 13.61 -1.78 2.88
C ASP A 150 14.07 -0.41 3.42
N ASP A 151 15.01 0.24 2.73
CA ASP A 151 15.44 1.61 3.06
C ASP A 151 14.29 2.61 2.86
N PHE A 152 13.50 2.42 1.80
CA PHE A 152 12.31 3.23 1.53
C PHE A 152 11.27 3.10 2.64
N ILE A 153 10.92 1.87 3.02
CA ILE A 153 9.99 1.58 4.13
C ILE A 153 10.50 2.20 5.44
N ALA A 154 11.80 2.10 5.72
CA ALA A 154 12.40 2.69 6.92
C ALA A 154 12.36 4.22 6.93
N ALA A 155 12.46 4.86 5.76
CA ALA A 155 12.43 6.32 5.62
C ALA A 155 11.00 6.91 5.59
N LEU A 156 10.01 6.12 5.18
CA LEU A 156 8.61 6.56 4.99
C LEU A 156 8.01 7.28 6.22
N PRO A 157 8.12 6.77 7.46
CA PRO A 157 7.56 7.45 8.63
C PRO A 157 8.05 8.89 8.77
N ARG A 158 9.36 9.10 8.59
CA ARG A 158 9.96 10.42 8.71
C ARG A 158 9.48 11.35 7.60
N PHE A 159 9.39 10.87 6.36
CA PHE A 159 8.91 11.66 5.23
C PHE A 159 7.44 12.06 5.41
N LEU A 160 6.57 11.08 5.69
CA LEU A 160 5.12 11.29 5.83
C LEU A 160 4.80 12.27 6.96
N THR A 161 5.48 12.16 8.10
CA THR A 161 5.21 13.02 9.27
C THR A 161 5.83 14.42 9.16
N ASN A 162 6.98 14.58 8.49
CA ASN A 162 7.71 15.86 8.54
C ASN A 162 7.75 16.64 7.22
N SER A 163 7.46 16.00 6.09
CA SER A 163 7.77 16.57 4.77
C SER A 163 6.58 16.56 3.82
N LEU A 164 5.70 15.55 3.90
CA LEU A 164 4.55 15.45 3.01
C LEU A 164 3.59 16.64 3.19
N ASP A 165 3.23 16.90 4.44
CA ASP A 165 2.34 17.99 4.82
C ASP A 165 2.84 18.62 6.12
N PRO A 166 3.63 19.70 6.06
CA PRO A 166 4.15 20.34 7.26
C PRO A 166 3.10 21.15 8.03
N VAL A 167 1.90 21.34 7.46
CA VAL A 167 0.81 22.10 8.09
C VAL A 167 -0.01 21.19 9.00
N ASN A 168 -0.27 19.98 8.54
CA ASN A 168 -1.09 19.01 9.27
C ASN A 168 -0.22 17.97 9.98
N GLU A 169 -0.55 17.66 11.23
CA GLU A 169 0.13 16.59 11.96
C GLU A 169 -0.32 15.21 11.40
N ILE A 170 0.63 14.49 10.79
CA ILE A 170 0.42 13.16 10.20
C ILE A 170 1.08 12.08 11.06
N GLU A 171 0.25 11.17 11.58
CA GLU A 171 0.69 9.95 12.25
C GLU A 171 0.67 8.78 11.25
N VAL A 172 1.80 8.11 11.04
CA VAL A 172 1.82 6.85 10.26
C VAL A 172 1.30 5.72 11.13
N LEU A 173 0.23 5.06 10.69
CA LEU A 173 -0.40 3.96 11.42
C LEU A 173 0.17 2.62 10.99
N ASP A 174 0.11 2.33 9.70
CA ASP A 174 0.56 1.06 9.13
C ASP A 174 1.37 1.28 7.84
N ILE A 175 2.33 0.39 7.58
CA ILE A 175 3.02 0.28 6.28
C ILE A 175 2.94 -1.18 5.81
N TRP A 176 2.41 -1.36 4.61
CA TRP A 176 2.16 -2.64 3.96
C TRP A 176 2.97 -2.77 2.68
N GLU A 177 3.57 -3.94 2.48
CA GLU A 177 4.14 -4.36 1.20
C GLU A 177 3.11 -5.19 0.41
N VAL A 178 2.92 -4.87 -0.86
CA VAL A 178 2.06 -5.66 -1.74
C VAL A 178 2.85 -6.76 -2.40
N GLN A 179 2.36 -7.99 -2.27
CA GLN A 179 2.93 -9.16 -2.90
C GLN A 179 1.89 -9.85 -3.78
N GLN A 180 2.38 -10.49 -4.84
CA GLN A 180 1.56 -11.21 -5.79
C GLN A 180 2.18 -12.57 -6.13
N THR A 181 1.33 -13.53 -6.47
CA THR A 181 1.73 -14.79 -7.07
C THR A 181 0.87 -15.11 -8.29
N SER A 182 1.48 -15.66 -9.34
CA SER A 182 0.81 -16.01 -10.59
C SER A 182 0.02 -17.31 -10.51
N SER A 183 0.36 -18.19 -9.58
CA SER A 183 -0.30 -19.48 -9.37
C SER A 183 0.12 -20.07 -8.03
N TYR A 184 -0.75 -20.80 -7.36
CA TYR A 184 -0.34 -21.63 -6.23
C TYR A 184 0.25 -22.96 -6.73
N PRO A 185 1.41 -23.45 -6.24
CA PRO A 185 2.19 -23.00 -5.07
C PRO A 185 3.46 -22.19 -5.43
N SER A 186 3.37 -21.16 -6.28
CA SER A 186 4.51 -20.31 -6.60
C SER A 186 4.83 -19.33 -5.47
N ASP A 187 6.12 -18.96 -5.35
CA ASP A 187 6.60 -17.99 -4.37
C ASP A 187 5.91 -16.63 -4.54
N TRP A 188 5.61 -16.00 -3.41
CA TRP A 188 5.11 -14.63 -3.36
C TRP A 188 6.22 -13.65 -3.71
N ARG A 189 5.92 -12.74 -4.63
CA ARG A 189 6.89 -11.75 -5.11
C ARG A 189 6.36 -10.36 -4.85
N TYR A 190 7.25 -9.50 -4.37
CA TYR A 190 7.03 -8.07 -4.30
C TYR A 190 6.68 -7.51 -5.68
N GLN A 191 5.72 -6.60 -5.76
CA GLN A 191 5.23 -6.02 -7.02
C GLN A 191 5.67 -4.56 -7.25
N GLY A 192 6.46 -3.98 -6.36
CA GLY A 192 6.83 -2.57 -6.46
C GLY A 192 5.88 -1.63 -5.71
N ASP A 193 4.84 -2.16 -5.08
CA ASP A 193 3.82 -1.35 -4.40
C ASP A 193 3.98 -1.40 -2.87
N ILE A 194 3.97 -0.22 -2.25
CA ILE A 194 3.93 -0.03 -0.81
C ILE A 194 2.72 0.82 -0.45
N VAL A 195 1.92 0.39 0.53
CA VAL A 195 0.76 1.16 1.02
C VAL A 195 1.04 1.64 2.43
N ALA A 196 0.94 2.94 2.65
CA ALA A 196 0.95 3.53 3.98
C ALA A 196 -0.48 3.95 4.38
N LEU A 197 -0.90 3.62 5.60
CA LEU A 197 -2.08 4.18 6.21
C LEU A 197 -1.66 5.29 7.17
N VAL A 198 -2.17 6.49 6.97
CA VAL A 198 -1.88 7.63 7.84
C VAL A 198 -3.15 8.13 8.55
N CYS A 199 -2.96 8.70 9.73
CA CYS A 199 -3.99 9.43 10.47
C CYS A 199 -3.63 10.91 10.48
N ILE A 200 -4.55 11.75 10.03
CA ILE A 200 -4.40 13.20 10.09
C ILE A 200 -5.00 13.69 11.40
N LYS A 201 -4.20 14.33 12.27
CA LYS A 201 -4.64 14.83 13.59
C LYS A 201 -5.22 16.25 13.53
N ALA A 202 -5.27 16.85 12.36
CA ALA A 202 -5.85 18.17 12.15
C ALA A 202 -7.37 18.17 12.39
N ALA A 203 -7.90 19.34 12.77
CA ALA A 203 -9.34 19.55 12.72
C ALA A 203 -9.81 19.46 11.27
N LEU A 204 -10.96 18.81 11.04
CA LEU A 204 -11.55 18.79 9.71
C LEU A 204 -11.73 20.22 9.20
N PRO A 205 -11.39 20.49 7.93
CA PRO A 205 -11.68 21.78 7.30
C PRO A 205 -13.19 22.06 7.33
N ALA A 206 -13.57 23.32 7.09
CA ALA A 206 -14.97 23.75 7.23
C ALA A 206 -15.94 23.02 6.29
N ASP A 207 -15.43 22.48 5.19
CA ASP A 207 -16.16 21.64 4.25
C ASP A 207 -16.30 20.17 4.72
N GLY A 208 -15.65 19.80 5.83
CA GLY A 208 -15.64 18.46 6.40
C GLY A 208 -14.91 17.42 5.55
N SER A 209 -14.19 17.85 4.51
CA SER A 209 -13.64 16.98 3.47
C SER A 209 -12.17 16.67 3.74
N LEU A 210 -11.81 15.39 3.77
CA LEU A 210 -10.42 14.94 3.87
C LEU A 210 -9.67 15.23 2.55
N GLU A 211 -10.41 15.24 1.45
CA GLU A 211 -9.94 15.48 0.10
C GLU A 211 -9.31 16.87 -0.04
N SER A 212 -9.85 17.89 0.64
CA SER A 212 -9.29 19.25 0.59
C SER A 212 -7.89 19.35 1.22
N ILE A 213 -7.55 18.45 2.16
CA ILE A 213 -6.20 18.32 2.71
C ILE A 213 -5.27 17.65 1.68
N ALA A 214 -5.68 16.48 1.18
CA ALA A 214 -4.88 15.65 0.29
C ALA A 214 -4.68 16.24 -1.12
N ASP A 215 -5.54 17.15 -1.58
CA ASP A 215 -5.41 17.82 -2.89
C ASP A 215 -4.10 18.63 -3.04
N THR A 216 -3.56 19.07 -1.91
CA THR A 216 -2.28 19.80 -1.85
C THR A 216 -1.06 18.89 -1.93
N TRP A 217 -1.21 17.59 -1.69
CA TRP A 217 -0.10 16.65 -1.65
C TRP A 217 0.50 16.43 -3.07
N PRO A 218 1.79 16.07 -3.14
CA PRO A 218 2.42 15.73 -4.41
C PRO A 218 1.95 14.34 -4.88
N GLY A 219 1.81 14.17 -6.19
CA GLY A 219 1.59 12.85 -6.81
C GLY A 219 2.87 12.05 -7.05
N TRP A 220 4.03 12.58 -6.62
CA TRP A 220 5.35 11.99 -6.84
C TRP A 220 6.29 12.31 -5.69
N PHE A 221 7.21 11.40 -5.42
CA PHE A 221 8.23 11.52 -4.40
C PHE A 221 9.59 11.10 -4.96
N HIS A 222 10.62 11.93 -4.74
CA HIS A 222 11.99 11.56 -5.05
C HIS A 222 12.63 10.86 -3.85
N PHE A 223 12.87 9.56 -3.98
CA PHE A 223 13.59 8.78 -2.97
C PHE A 223 15.07 8.68 -3.30
N ASP A 224 15.90 9.00 -2.31
CA ASP A 224 17.36 9.03 -2.39
C ASP A 224 17.90 9.80 -3.61
N GLU A 225 17.19 10.79 -4.14
CA GLU A 225 17.53 11.49 -5.40
C GLU A 225 17.62 10.58 -6.66
N GLU A 226 17.27 9.29 -6.58
CA GLU A 226 17.34 8.32 -7.70
C GLU A 226 15.98 7.99 -8.27
N TYR A 227 15.08 7.65 -7.37
CA TYR A 227 13.85 6.96 -7.71
C TYR A 227 12.72 7.95 -7.64
N LEU A 228 12.05 8.13 -8.77
CA LEU A 228 10.81 8.88 -8.84
C LEU A 228 9.68 7.90 -8.56
N ILE A 229 9.21 7.89 -7.32
CA ILE A 229 8.14 7.02 -6.84
C ILE A 229 6.82 7.74 -7.02
N ARG A 230 5.83 7.06 -7.59
CA ARG A 230 4.50 7.61 -7.80
C ARG A 230 3.69 7.50 -6.50
N MET A 231 2.92 8.54 -6.19
CA MET A 231 2.01 8.55 -5.05
C MET A 231 0.57 8.62 -5.55
N GLU A 232 -0.25 7.66 -5.14
CA GLU A 232 -1.69 7.63 -5.36
C GLU A 232 -2.42 7.66 -4.01
N TYR A 233 -3.56 8.35 -3.96
CA TYR A 233 -4.39 8.41 -2.77
C TYR A 233 -5.85 8.71 -3.12
N PRO A 234 -6.84 8.22 -2.34
CA PRO A 234 -8.26 8.34 -2.65
C PRO A 234 -8.75 9.79 -2.48
N ALA A 235 -8.63 10.58 -3.54
CA ALA A 235 -9.11 11.95 -3.70
C ALA A 235 -8.65 12.55 -5.04
N GLN A 236 -7.62 11.96 -5.66
CA GLN A 236 -6.93 12.53 -6.82
C GLN A 236 -7.79 12.58 -8.12
N TYR A 237 -8.97 11.94 -8.14
CA TYR A 237 -9.81 11.76 -9.32
C TYR A 237 -11.23 12.31 -9.16
N LEU A 238 -11.39 13.54 -8.69
CA LEU A 238 -12.71 14.21 -8.71
C LEU A 238 -12.88 15.09 -9.97
N GLU A 239 -14.09 15.08 -10.53
CA GLU A 239 -14.46 15.78 -11.77
C GLU A 239 -14.52 17.31 -11.62
N GLY A 240 -14.06 18.04 -12.64
CA GLY A 240 -14.15 19.51 -12.75
C GLY A 240 -13.05 20.12 -13.62
N ASP A 241 -13.18 21.41 -13.97
CA ASP A 241 -12.21 22.20 -14.75
C ASP A 241 -10.87 22.44 -14.02
N LYS A 242 -10.76 22.00 -12.77
CA LYS A 242 -9.55 22.06 -11.94
C LYS A 242 -8.78 20.74 -11.90
N LYS A 243 -8.96 19.85 -12.88
CA LYS A 243 -8.17 18.63 -13.00
C LYS A 243 -6.68 18.95 -13.09
N ARG A 244 -5.84 18.30 -12.26
CA ARG A 244 -4.50 17.94 -12.71
C ARG A 244 -4.70 17.08 -13.95
N HIS A 245 -4.14 17.52 -15.07
CA HIS A 245 -4.39 16.98 -16.41
C HIS A 245 -4.15 15.46 -16.49
N LYS A 246 -4.75 14.77 -17.48
CA LYS A 246 -4.47 13.34 -17.76
C LYS A 246 -2.95 13.12 -17.84
N LEU A 247 -2.47 11.92 -17.50
CA LEU A 247 -1.02 11.59 -17.54
C LEU A 247 -0.39 11.93 -18.90
N SER A 248 -1.11 11.68 -19.99
CA SER A 248 -0.76 12.06 -21.38
C SER A 248 -0.62 13.56 -21.62
N SER A 249 -1.10 14.36 -20.69
CA SER A 249 -1.19 15.82 -20.73
C SER A 249 -0.32 16.45 -19.63
N CYS A 250 0.39 15.62 -18.85
CA CYS A 250 1.36 16.01 -17.83
C CYS A 250 2.70 16.39 -18.44
N PHE A 251 2.68 17.46 -19.23
CA PHE A 251 3.83 17.92 -20.01
C PHE A 251 4.95 18.58 -19.16
N LYS A 252 4.83 18.63 -17.83
CA LYS A 252 5.86 19.25 -16.99
C LYS A 252 5.94 18.54 -15.64
N LEU A 253 6.96 17.69 -15.44
CA LEU A 253 8.04 18.01 -14.49
C LEU A 253 9.03 16.87 -14.19
N THR A 254 8.85 15.63 -14.66
CA THR A 254 9.91 14.62 -14.50
C THR A 254 9.75 13.44 -15.46
N CYS A 255 10.79 13.12 -16.22
CA CYS A 255 10.84 11.95 -17.06
C CYS A 255 10.76 10.68 -16.20
N GLY A 256 9.76 9.83 -16.42
CA GLY A 256 9.60 8.57 -15.66
C GLY A 256 10.75 7.58 -15.80
N VAL A 257 11.66 7.78 -16.76
CA VAL A 257 12.87 6.96 -16.93
C VAL A 257 14.08 7.55 -16.21
N CYS A 258 14.18 8.88 -16.12
CA CYS A 258 15.41 9.56 -15.69
C CYS A 258 15.25 10.50 -14.51
N GLY A 259 14.03 10.81 -14.09
CA GLY A 259 13.73 11.71 -12.98
C GLY A 259 14.09 13.19 -13.21
N HIS A 260 14.29 13.66 -14.46
CA HIS A 260 14.52 15.09 -14.76
C HIS A 260 13.30 15.79 -15.34
N ALA A 261 13.10 17.05 -14.94
CA ALA A 261 12.16 17.96 -15.58
C ALA A 261 12.58 18.28 -17.01
N GLY A 262 11.63 18.24 -17.95
CA GLY A 262 11.79 18.87 -19.27
C GLY A 262 11.96 17.96 -20.47
N HIS A 263 11.83 16.64 -20.36
CA HIS A 263 11.71 15.77 -21.54
C HIS A 263 10.73 14.61 -21.33
N ASP A 264 10.09 14.18 -22.43
CA ASP A 264 9.12 13.08 -22.48
C ASP A 264 9.84 11.78 -22.91
N ALA A 265 9.71 10.72 -22.11
CA ALA A 265 10.28 9.40 -22.42
C ALA A 265 9.73 8.79 -23.72
N THR A 266 8.58 9.27 -24.19
CA THR A 266 7.90 8.82 -25.41
C THR A 266 8.29 9.63 -26.66
N THR A 267 8.95 10.78 -26.50
CA THR A 267 9.53 11.48 -27.66
C THR A 267 10.70 10.68 -28.22
N ILE A 268 10.45 9.95 -29.31
CA ILE A 268 11.43 9.13 -30.06
C ILE A 268 12.65 9.95 -30.52
N SER A 269 12.56 11.28 -30.52
CA SER A 269 13.62 12.22 -30.90
C SER A 269 14.37 12.85 -29.72
N GLY A 270 13.98 12.59 -28.47
CA GLY A 270 14.74 13.01 -27.29
C GLY A 270 15.87 12.02 -27.04
N ASP A 271 17.12 12.49 -27.12
CA ASP A 271 18.31 11.64 -27.11
C ASP A 271 18.34 10.77 -25.84
N LYS A 272 18.06 9.46 -25.97
CA LYS A 272 18.22 8.47 -24.88
C LYS A 272 19.59 8.60 -24.19
N ARG A 273 20.59 9.08 -24.92
CA ARG A 273 21.91 9.44 -24.42
C ARG A 273 21.89 10.45 -23.28
N GLU A 274 21.08 11.50 -23.34
CA GLU A 274 21.00 12.50 -22.27
C GLU A 274 20.41 11.92 -20.98
N CYS A 275 19.42 11.03 -21.13
CA CYS A 275 18.83 10.26 -20.03
C CYS A 275 19.87 9.32 -19.39
N GLU A 276 20.58 8.52 -20.19
CA GLU A 276 21.62 7.59 -19.72
C GLU A 276 22.83 8.34 -19.13
N GLU A 277 23.24 9.47 -19.71
CA GLU A 277 24.33 10.30 -19.19
C GLU A 277 23.94 10.95 -17.86
N GLY A 278 22.69 11.41 -17.72
CA GLY A 278 22.16 11.90 -16.46
C GLY A 278 22.18 10.83 -15.36
N LYS A 279 21.75 9.60 -15.69
CA LYS A 279 21.83 8.46 -14.77
C LYS A 279 23.26 8.15 -14.36
N ARG A 280 24.21 8.14 -15.31
CA ARG A 280 25.63 7.89 -15.05
C ARG A 280 26.25 8.96 -14.15
N LYS A 281 26.03 10.25 -14.42
CA LYS A 281 26.57 11.35 -13.62
C LYS A 281 26.12 11.29 -12.15
N ARG A 282 24.87 10.89 -11.89
CA ARG A 282 24.36 10.72 -10.51
C ARG A 282 25.01 9.54 -9.80
N LEU A 283 25.18 8.41 -10.50
CA LEU A 283 25.90 7.25 -9.96
C LEU A 283 27.35 7.64 -9.60
N GLU A 284 28.06 8.33 -10.49
CA GLU A 284 29.42 8.82 -10.24
C GLU A 284 29.50 9.82 -9.07
N GLU A 285 28.56 10.77 -9.00
CA GLU A 285 28.52 11.73 -7.90
C GLU A 285 28.23 11.07 -6.55
N ARG A 286 27.36 10.05 -6.52
CA ARG A 286 27.09 9.28 -5.30
C ARG A 286 28.22 8.41 -4.87
N GLU A 287 28.86 7.71 -5.80
CA GLU A 287 30.07 6.94 -5.50
C GLU A 287 31.12 7.87 -4.87
N ARG A 288 31.25 9.09 -5.40
CA ARG A 288 32.11 10.12 -4.83
C ARG A 288 31.64 10.60 -3.43
N LYS A 289 30.33 10.78 -3.20
CA LYS A 289 29.78 11.09 -1.86
C LYS A 289 30.06 9.95 -0.87
N ARG A 290 29.81 8.69 -1.25
CA ARG A 290 30.08 7.49 -0.43
C ARG A 290 31.56 7.36 -0.06
N GLN A 291 32.44 7.57 -1.04
CA GLN A 291 33.89 7.57 -0.80
C GLN A 291 34.28 8.67 0.20
N ARG A 292 33.72 9.89 0.08
CA ARG A 292 33.98 10.99 1.02
C ARG A 292 33.51 10.67 2.44
N THR A 293 32.30 10.12 2.60
CA THR A 293 31.78 9.73 3.92
C THR A 293 32.64 8.63 4.54
N SER A 294 33.02 7.61 3.75
CA SER A 294 33.88 6.52 4.22
C SER A 294 35.28 7.01 4.66
N THR A 295 35.88 7.97 3.95
CA THR A 295 37.17 8.56 4.38
C THR A 295 37.01 9.38 5.66
N HIS A 296 35.91 10.13 5.78
CA HIS A 296 35.65 10.94 6.97
C HIS A 296 35.45 10.05 8.22
N ASP A 297 34.72 8.95 8.10
CA ASP A 297 34.49 8.02 9.22
C ASP A 297 35.80 7.31 9.65
N GLN A 298 36.70 6.99 8.72
CA GLN A 298 38.01 6.41 9.04
C GLN A 298 38.94 7.40 9.76
N GLU A 299 38.98 8.66 9.33
CA GLU A 299 39.77 9.71 9.99
C GLU A 299 39.25 10.02 11.40
N THR A 300 37.92 10.06 11.57
CA THR A 300 37.30 10.33 12.87
C THR A 300 37.46 9.16 13.85
N GLY A 301 37.46 7.91 13.34
CA GLY A 301 37.75 6.71 14.11
C GLY A 301 39.20 6.62 14.61
N GLN A 302 40.18 7.05 13.81
CA GLN A 302 41.59 7.07 14.22
C GLN A 302 41.91 8.19 15.23
N ALA A 303 41.30 9.37 15.09
CA ALA A 303 41.51 10.47 16.03
C ALA A 303 41.00 10.13 17.45
N THR A 304 39.98 9.28 17.57
CA THR A 304 39.38 8.90 18.85
C THR A 304 40.20 7.83 19.60
N GLN A 305 41.04 7.05 18.91
CA GLN A 305 41.87 6.01 19.53
C GLN A 305 43.21 6.50 20.12
N VAL A 306 43.66 7.71 19.78
CA VAL A 306 44.94 8.27 20.27
C VAL A 306 44.78 9.05 21.60
N GLY A 307 43.56 9.26 22.07
CA GLY A 307 43.26 10.03 23.30
C GLY A 307 43.20 9.24 24.62
N GLN A 308 43.19 7.90 24.60
CA GLN A 308 43.12 7.08 25.82
C GLN A 308 44.50 6.51 26.20
N GLY A 309 45.43 7.41 26.50
CA GLY A 309 46.75 7.09 27.03
C GLY A 309 46.96 7.64 28.45
N SER A 310 46.66 6.81 29.45
CA SER A 310 47.36 6.73 30.74
C SER A 310 47.23 7.87 31.77
N SER A 311 46.19 7.79 32.61
CA SER A 311 46.26 8.27 34.01
C SER A 311 46.13 7.09 34.97
N ARG A 312 47.27 6.70 35.55
CA ARG A 312 47.37 5.83 36.74
C ARG A 312 47.04 6.66 37.97
N GLN A 313 46.14 6.19 38.85
CA GLN A 313 46.30 6.31 40.31
C GLN A 313 45.37 5.35 41.07
N ASN A 314 46.03 4.46 41.83
CA ASN A 314 45.73 3.84 43.14
C ASN A 314 44.28 3.72 43.66
N GLY A 315 43.96 2.50 44.16
CA GLY A 315 42.76 2.16 44.94
C GLY A 315 42.70 2.79 46.35
N PRO A 316 41.77 2.37 47.24
CA PRO A 316 41.70 0.97 47.71
C PRO A 316 40.30 0.38 48.04
N GLN A 317 40.32 -0.96 48.13
CA GLN A 317 39.60 -1.91 49.00
C GLN A 317 38.19 -1.62 49.56
N GLY A 318 37.31 -2.61 49.39
CA GLY A 318 36.32 -3.02 50.40
C GLY A 318 35.01 -3.54 49.82
N GLY A 319 34.61 -4.77 50.17
CA GLY A 319 33.21 -5.18 50.05
C GLY A 319 32.94 -6.60 49.55
N THR A 320 33.13 -7.58 50.42
CA THR A 320 32.63 -8.95 50.32
C THR A 320 31.11 -9.01 50.16
N THR A 321 30.58 -9.83 49.25
CA THR A 321 29.32 -10.57 49.50
C THR A 321 29.20 -11.80 48.60
N GLN A 322 28.83 -12.90 49.26
CA GLN A 322 28.61 -14.26 48.76
C GLN A 322 27.27 -14.40 48.02
N SER A 323 27.17 -15.52 47.28
CA SER A 323 25.97 -16.29 46.89
C SER A 323 25.67 -16.23 45.40
N THR A 324 25.35 -17.30 44.68
CA THR A 324 25.21 -18.73 45.00
C THR A 324 25.22 -19.46 43.65
N ASN A 325 25.68 -20.71 43.67
CA ASN A 325 25.63 -21.68 42.58
C ASN A 325 24.23 -21.85 41.97
N GLY A 326 24.21 -22.05 40.66
CA GLY A 326 23.06 -22.57 39.91
C GLY A 326 23.53 -23.22 38.62
N ASN A 327 23.92 -24.49 38.72
CA ASN A 327 24.09 -25.41 37.59
C ASN A 327 22.75 -25.52 36.85
N GLY A 328 22.78 -25.33 35.53
CA GLY A 328 21.67 -25.62 34.63
C GLY A 328 22.21 -26.38 33.43
N ASP A 329 22.04 -27.70 33.48
CA ASP A 329 22.47 -28.67 32.49
C ASP A 329 21.94 -28.38 31.08
N GLY A 330 22.82 -28.57 30.11
CA GLY A 330 22.49 -28.59 28.69
C GLY A 330 21.69 -29.84 28.34
N GLN A 331 20.43 -29.64 27.92
CA GLN A 331 19.67 -30.68 27.23
C GLN A 331 19.95 -30.63 25.73
N LYS A 332 20.61 -31.69 25.28
CA LYS A 332 20.81 -32.08 23.89
C LYS A 332 19.47 -32.61 23.35
N ILE A 333 18.89 -31.94 22.37
CA ILE A 333 17.66 -32.38 21.71
C ILE A 333 18.05 -33.42 20.66
N GLU A 334 17.65 -34.67 20.87
CA GLU A 334 17.67 -35.72 19.83
C GLU A 334 16.46 -35.57 18.90
N PRO A 335 16.61 -35.85 17.59
CA PRO A 335 15.50 -35.82 16.65
C PRO A 335 14.66 -37.11 16.76
N LEU A 336 13.35 -36.94 16.98
CA LEU A 336 12.36 -38.01 16.84
C LEU A 336 12.30 -38.48 15.37
N GLN A 337 12.76 -39.71 15.12
CA GLN A 337 12.36 -40.47 13.94
C GLN A 337 10.92 -40.95 14.14
N SER A 338 10.03 -40.58 13.22
CA SER A 338 8.68 -41.16 13.14
C SER A 338 8.65 -42.13 11.97
N ASP A 339 8.67 -43.42 12.29
CA ASP A 339 8.37 -44.49 11.35
C ASP A 339 6.86 -44.49 11.06
N VAL A 340 6.48 -44.03 9.87
CA VAL A 340 5.13 -44.24 9.33
C VAL A 340 5.16 -45.51 8.50
N GLN A 341 4.63 -46.61 9.05
CA GLN A 341 4.34 -47.82 8.31
C GLN A 341 3.12 -47.60 7.40
N VAL A 342 3.35 -47.63 6.09
CA VAL A 342 2.27 -47.70 5.08
C VAL A 342 1.83 -49.16 4.95
N LYS A 343 0.66 -49.50 5.48
CA LYS A 343 -0.07 -50.71 5.11
C LYS A 343 -0.61 -50.54 3.69
N THR A 344 -0.11 -51.35 2.77
CA THR A 344 -0.76 -51.58 1.47
C THR A 344 -1.69 -52.79 1.63
N GLU A 345 -2.98 -52.59 1.37
CA GLU A 345 -3.92 -53.69 1.16
C GLU A 345 -3.86 -54.13 -0.31
N PRO A 346 -3.94 -55.44 -0.60
CA PRO A 346 -4.00 -55.94 -1.97
C PRO A 346 -5.43 -55.79 -2.52
N THR A 347 -5.52 -55.18 -3.69
CA THR A 347 -6.74 -55.18 -4.52
C THR A 347 -6.98 -56.60 -5.05
N ALA A 348 -8.20 -57.11 -4.83
CA ALA A 348 -8.77 -58.24 -5.56
C ALA A 348 -9.76 -57.72 -6.61
#